data_AF-A0A5J6SNR0-F1
#
_entry.id   AF-A0A5J6SNR0-F1
#
_cell.length_a   1.000
_cell.length_b   1.000
_cell.length_c   1.000
_cell.angle_alpha   90.00
_cell.angle_beta   90.00
_cell.angle_gamma   90.00
#
_symmetry.space_group_name_H-M   'P 1'
#
loop_
_entity.id
_entity.type
_entity.pdbx_description
1 polymer ?
#
loop_
_entity_poly.entity_id
_entity_poly.type
_entity_poly.pdbx_seq_one_letter_code
_entity_poly.pdbx_strand_id
1 'polypeptide(L)'
;MKKKTVIWFTIPLLLIGFVIVKWNYISHSIEWKLNWMFEAPLPSKMETVFNTRYGFPNEGESFFVLSYRSIENKLMEKDGWIPINSESFDTVSNLLKRFQKNVANINKDSQNFNRLFHENPVIYNNNDRYFYKLEEDNSYILAISNTKERKLFVMEWIQ
;
A
#
# COMPACT_ATOMS: atom_id res chain seq x y z
N MET A 1 -37.49 -7.13 -24.79
CA MET A 1 -36.78 -8.29 -24.18
C MET A 1 -35.28 -8.06 -23.99
N LYS A 2 -34.55 -7.39 -24.90
CA LYS A 2 -33.08 -7.18 -24.79
C LYS A 2 -32.59 -6.48 -23.49
N LYS A 3 -33.34 -5.51 -22.95
CA LYS A 3 -32.94 -4.76 -21.74
C LYS A 3 -32.92 -5.59 -20.44
N LYS A 4 -33.83 -6.57 -20.28
CA LYS A 4 -33.90 -7.41 -19.06
C LYS A 4 -32.76 -8.43 -19.03
N THR A 5 -32.36 -8.94 -20.19
CA THR A 5 -31.25 -9.90 -20.32
C THR A 5 -29.91 -9.24 -20.01
N VAL A 6 -29.68 -7.98 -20.44
CA VAL A 6 -28.45 -7.24 -20.13
C VAL A 6 -28.28 -7.02 -18.62
N ILE A 7 -29.36 -6.70 -17.89
CA ILE A 7 -29.33 -6.48 -16.43
C ILE A 7 -28.98 -7.76 -15.66
N TRP A 8 -29.46 -8.92 -16.14
CA TRP A 8 -29.19 -10.22 -15.52
C TRP A 8 -27.73 -10.67 -15.65
N PHE A 9 -27.00 -10.20 -16.65
CA PHE A 9 -25.57 -10.51 -16.80
C PHE A 9 -24.66 -9.44 -16.16
N THR A 10 -25.07 -8.17 -16.15
CA THR A 10 -24.25 -7.10 -15.56
C THR A 10 -24.21 -7.14 -14.03
N ILE A 11 -25.31 -7.49 -13.36
CA ILE A 11 -25.35 -7.56 -11.89
C ILE A 11 -24.40 -8.66 -11.35
N PRO A 12 -24.42 -9.92 -11.85
CA PRO A 12 -23.44 -10.93 -11.43
C PRO A 12 -22.00 -10.55 -11.74
N LEU A 13 -21.73 -9.93 -12.90
CA LEU A 13 -20.37 -9.48 -13.24
C LEU A 13 -19.85 -8.41 -12.26
N LEU A 14 -20.69 -7.45 -11.90
CA LEU A 14 -20.37 -6.42 -10.90
C LEU A 14 -20.12 -7.04 -9.52
N LEU A 15 -20.92 -8.05 -9.14
CA LEU A 15 -20.72 -8.79 -7.89
C LEU A 15 -19.41 -9.57 -7.88
N ILE A 16 -19.04 -10.23 -8.98
CA ILE A 16 -17.77 -10.95 -9.11
C ILE A 16 -16.59 -9.98 -8.99
N GLY A 17 -16.64 -8.85 -9.70
CA GLY A 17 -15.61 -7.81 -9.60
C GLY A 17 -15.46 -7.26 -8.17
N PHE A 18 -16.58 -7.06 -7.46
CA PHE A 18 -16.58 -6.63 -6.07
C PHE A 18 -15.96 -7.67 -5.13
N VAL A 19 -16.23 -8.96 -5.34
CA VAL A 19 -15.66 -10.06 -4.56
C VAL A 19 -14.15 -10.17 -4.77
N ILE A 20 -13.67 -10.09 -6.01
CA ILE A 20 -12.23 -10.19 -6.33
C ILE A 20 -11.44 -9.04 -5.71
N VAL A 21 -11.94 -7.79 -5.86
CA VAL A 21 -11.27 -6.60 -5.28
C VAL A 21 -11.21 -6.71 -3.75
N LYS A 22 -12.27 -7.20 -3.10
CA LYS A 22 -12.26 -7.44 -1.66
C LYS A 22 -11.30 -8.55 -1.25
N TRP A 23 -11.21 -9.64 -2.01
CA TRP A 23 -10.30 -10.75 -1.73
C TRP A 23 -8.83 -10.32 -1.76
N ASN A 24 -8.44 -9.51 -2.75
CA ASN A 24 -7.06 -9.00 -2.84
C ASN A 24 -6.68 -8.19 -1.60
N TYR A 25 -7.54 -7.26 -1.18
CA TYR A 25 -7.34 -6.51 0.05
C TYR A 25 -7.30 -7.40 1.29
N ILE A 26 -8.23 -8.35 1.42
CA ILE A 26 -8.31 -9.23 2.60
C ILE A 26 -6.99 -10.00 2.77
N SER A 27 -6.47 -10.59 1.68
CA SER A 27 -5.22 -11.35 1.71
C SER A 27 -4.06 -10.49 2.22
N HIS A 28 -3.84 -9.32 1.63
CA HIS A 28 -2.77 -8.41 2.06
C HIS A 28 -2.99 -7.86 3.47
N SER A 29 -4.23 -7.58 3.86
CA SER A 29 -4.52 -7.09 5.21
C SER A 29 -4.21 -8.12 6.30
N ILE A 30 -4.43 -9.41 6.02
CA ILE A 30 -4.08 -10.50 6.94
C ILE A 30 -2.56 -10.61 7.04
N GLU A 31 -1.88 -10.59 5.90
CA GLU A 31 -0.42 -10.64 5.84
C GLU A 31 0.23 -9.49 6.60
N TRP A 32 -0.25 -8.26 6.39
CA TRP A 32 0.22 -7.08 7.10
C TRP A 32 0.05 -7.18 8.61
N LYS A 33 -1.09 -7.71 9.05
CA LYS A 33 -1.36 -7.92 10.47
C LYS A 33 -0.43 -8.97 11.08
N LEU A 34 -0.19 -10.08 10.36
CA LEU A 34 0.65 -11.17 10.86
C LEU A 34 2.13 -10.80 10.88
N ASN A 35 2.65 -10.18 9.82
CA ASN A 35 4.07 -9.88 9.68
C ASN A 35 4.45 -8.62 10.46
N TRP A 36 3.58 -7.60 10.45
CA TRP A 36 3.95 -6.27 10.91
C TRP A 36 3.12 -5.74 12.08
N MET A 37 2.08 -6.46 12.49
CA MET A 37 1.01 -5.91 13.36
C MET A 37 0.40 -4.64 12.77
N PHE A 38 0.44 -4.50 11.44
CA PHE A 38 -0.07 -3.35 10.70
C PHE A 38 -1.51 -3.61 10.26
N GLU A 39 -2.44 -2.76 10.69
CA GLU A 39 -3.83 -2.82 10.25
C GLU A 39 -4.18 -1.60 9.39
N ALA A 40 -4.19 -1.79 8.07
CA ALA A 40 -4.77 -0.81 7.18
C ALA A 40 -6.31 -0.87 7.29
N PRO A 41 -7.02 0.27 7.32
CA PRO A 41 -8.47 0.26 7.23
C PRO A 41 -8.94 -0.19 5.84
N LEU A 42 -10.17 -0.71 5.74
CA LEU A 42 -10.76 -1.14 4.47
C LEU A 42 -10.82 0.04 3.46
N PRO A 43 -10.10 -0.04 2.32
CA PRO A 43 -10.11 1.01 1.31
C PRO A 43 -11.31 0.90 0.38
N SER A 44 -11.56 1.97 -0.37
CA SER A 44 -12.49 1.95 -1.51
C SER A 44 -11.87 1.37 -2.78
N LYS A 45 -10.55 1.47 -2.94
CA LYS A 45 -9.78 0.88 -4.05
C LYS A 45 -8.39 0.52 -3.52
N MET A 46 -7.88 -0.62 -3.93
CA MET A 46 -6.49 -1.01 -3.76
C MET A 46 -5.85 -1.16 -5.13
N GLU A 47 -4.70 -0.55 -5.32
CA GLU A 47 -3.90 -0.64 -6.53
C GLU A 47 -2.52 -1.19 -6.19
N THR A 48 -2.11 -2.23 -6.90
CA THR A 48 -0.77 -2.78 -6.80
C THR A 48 0.09 -2.09 -7.85
N VAL A 49 1.01 -1.21 -7.42
CA VAL A 49 1.95 -0.55 -8.33
C VAL A 49 2.98 -1.55 -8.81
N PHE A 50 3.52 -2.33 -7.87
CA PHE A 50 4.27 -3.54 -8.16
C PHE A 50 4.21 -4.49 -6.96
N ASN A 51 4.45 -5.76 -7.24
CA ASN A 51 4.69 -6.79 -6.25
C ASN A 51 5.65 -7.81 -6.86
N THR A 52 6.86 -7.91 -6.34
CA THR A 52 7.90 -8.84 -6.83
C THR A 52 7.95 -10.14 -6.01
N ARG A 53 7.09 -10.25 -4.98
CA ARG A 53 7.05 -11.37 -4.05
C ARG A 53 6.37 -12.57 -4.71
N TYR A 54 7.18 -13.47 -5.27
CA TYR A 54 6.74 -14.67 -5.96
C TYR A 54 7.52 -15.90 -5.48
N GLY A 55 6.81 -16.94 -5.04
CA GLY A 55 7.41 -18.24 -4.70
C GLY A 55 7.84 -18.38 -3.24
N PHE A 56 8.71 -19.35 -2.97
CA PHE A 56 9.29 -19.61 -1.65
C PHE A 56 10.83 -19.62 -1.78
N PRO A 57 11.56 -18.84 -0.97
CA PRO A 57 11.06 -17.94 0.07
C PRO A 57 10.32 -16.72 -0.51
N ASN A 58 9.34 -16.19 0.22
CA ASN A 58 8.43 -15.13 -0.24
C ASN A 58 9.04 -13.72 -0.08
N GLU A 59 10.32 -13.63 -0.44
CA GLU A 59 11.14 -12.43 -0.44
C GLU A 59 10.73 -11.49 -1.57
N GLY A 60 11.08 -10.23 -1.42
CA GLY A 60 10.89 -9.20 -2.43
C GLY A 60 10.20 -7.97 -1.90
N GLU A 61 9.72 -7.16 -2.83
CA GLU A 61 9.25 -5.82 -2.59
C GLU A 61 7.82 -5.63 -3.10
N SER A 62 7.04 -4.87 -2.34
CA SER A 62 5.68 -4.53 -2.72
C SER A 62 5.44 -3.04 -2.57
N PHE A 63 4.65 -2.47 -3.47
CA PHE A 63 4.14 -1.11 -3.34
C PHE A 63 2.66 -1.08 -3.71
N PHE A 64 1.84 -0.74 -2.73
CA PHE A 64 0.40 -0.60 -2.86
C PHE A 64 -0.06 0.83 -2.61
N VAL A 65 -1.09 1.24 -3.35
CA VAL A 65 -1.82 2.49 -3.15
C VAL A 65 -3.26 2.17 -2.80
N LEU A 66 -3.64 2.50 -1.57
CA LEU A 66 -4.97 2.30 -1.03
C LEU A 66 -5.71 3.65 -1.04
N SER A 67 -6.83 3.73 -1.76
CA SER A 67 -7.65 4.94 -1.85
C SER A 67 -8.89 4.84 -0.98
N TYR A 68 -9.24 5.93 -0.29
CA TYR A 68 -10.31 5.99 0.70
C TYR A 68 -11.35 7.06 0.37
N ARG A 69 -12.57 6.83 0.85
CA ARG A 69 -13.58 7.90 0.94
C ARG A 69 -13.30 8.86 2.10
N SER A 70 -12.75 8.34 3.20
CA SER A 70 -12.23 9.08 4.35
C SER A 70 -11.26 8.20 5.13
N ILE A 71 -10.18 8.81 5.64
CA ILE A 71 -9.07 8.14 6.34
C ILE A 71 -8.73 8.78 7.69
N GLU A 72 -9.11 10.03 7.94
CA GLU A 72 -8.60 10.84 9.07
C GLU A 72 -8.83 10.20 10.43
N ASN A 73 -10.01 9.62 10.64
CA ASN A 73 -10.40 9.04 11.92
C ASN A 73 -10.02 7.57 12.07
N LYS A 74 -9.17 7.03 11.19
CA LYS A 74 -8.85 5.59 11.18
C LYS A 74 -7.40 5.27 11.52
N LEU A 75 -6.52 6.27 11.55
CA LEU A 75 -5.08 6.09 11.74
C LEU A 75 -4.65 6.63 13.12
N MET A 76 -4.88 5.86 14.17
CA MET A 76 -4.68 6.31 15.55
C MET A 76 -3.27 6.00 16.06
N GLU A 77 -2.73 6.85 16.95
CA GLU A 77 -1.38 6.68 17.50
C GLU A 77 -1.22 5.39 18.31
N LYS A 78 -2.27 4.99 19.03
CA LYS A 78 -2.34 3.71 19.75
C LYS A 78 -2.13 2.48 18.85
N ASP A 79 -2.35 2.63 17.55
CA ASP A 79 -2.21 1.56 16.55
C ASP A 79 -0.85 1.68 15.80
N GLY A 80 0.11 2.43 16.36
CA GLY A 80 1.47 2.58 15.85
C GLY A 80 1.67 3.71 14.82
N TRP A 81 0.64 4.50 14.54
CA TRP A 81 0.74 5.63 13.60
C TRP A 81 1.41 6.84 14.24
N ILE A 82 2.49 7.31 13.63
CA ILE A 82 3.26 8.46 14.09
C ILE A 82 2.89 9.67 13.23
N PRO A 83 2.56 10.84 13.82
CA PRO A 83 2.38 12.08 13.06
C PRO A 83 3.64 12.46 12.28
N ILE A 84 3.45 12.85 11.02
CA ILE A 84 4.50 13.51 10.24
C ILE A 84 4.52 14.96 10.66
N ASN A 85 5.62 15.41 11.27
CA ASN A 85 5.82 16.81 11.67
C ASN A 85 7.23 17.24 11.24
N SER A 86 7.67 18.45 11.61
CA SER A 86 9.00 18.96 11.26
C SER A 86 10.16 18.06 11.71
N GLU A 87 10.00 17.31 12.80
CA GLU A 87 11.04 16.44 13.35
C GLU A 87 11.07 15.08 12.63
N SER A 88 9.90 14.54 12.26
CA SER A 88 9.79 13.23 11.61
C SER A 88 9.81 13.29 10.09
N PHE A 89 9.64 14.46 9.47
CA PHE A 89 9.60 14.64 8.01
C PHE A 89 10.85 14.09 7.31
N ASP A 90 12.03 14.41 7.84
CA ASP A 90 13.30 13.94 7.27
C ASP A 90 13.46 12.43 7.43
N THR A 91 13.00 11.86 8.54
CA THR A 91 12.96 10.41 8.75
C THR A 91 12.11 9.73 7.69
N VAL A 92 10.88 10.20 7.47
CA VAL A 92 9.98 9.64 6.44
C VAL A 92 10.57 9.79 5.04
N SER A 93 11.14 10.96 4.73
CA SER A 93 11.82 11.23 3.46
C SER A 93 12.98 10.27 3.20
N ASN A 94 13.80 10.01 4.22
CA ASN A 94 14.94 9.10 4.12
C ASN A 94 14.49 7.64 3.97
N LEU A 95 13.46 7.21 4.70
CA LEU A 95 12.89 5.87 4.59
C LEU A 95 12.32 5.62 3.18
N LEU A 96 11.54 6.58 2.65
CA LEU A 96 11.00 6.50 1.30
C LEU A 96 12.11 6.45 0.24
N LYS A 97 13.10 7.34 0.33
CA LYS A 97 14.24 7.35 -0.61
C LYS A 97 15.04 6.05 -0.54
N ARG A 98 15.24 5.49 0.65
CA ARG A 98 15.90 4.19 0.83
C ARG A 98 15.12 3.08 0.14
N PHE A 99 13.80 3.01 0.34
CA PHE A 99 12.94 2.04 -0.32
C PHE A 99 13.05 2.14 -1.85
N GLN A 100 12.83 3.34 -2.42
CA GLN A 100 12.91 3.58 -3.85
C GLN A 100 14.26 3.20 -4.45
N LYS A 101 15.35 3.58 -3.78
CA LYS A 101 16.71 3.26 -4.20
C LYS A 101 16.96 1.75 -4.17
N ASN A 102 16.53 1.06 -3.12
CA ASN A 102 16.76 -0.36 -2.98
C ASN A 102 16.00 -1.15 -4.05
N VAL A 103 14.71 -0.84 -4.27
CA VAL A 103 13.87 -1.48 -5.29
C VAL A 103 14.49 -1.29 -6.68
N ALA A 104 14.86 -0.06 -7.03
CA ALA A 104 15.46 0.25 -8.33
C ALA A 104 16.84 -0.42 -8.52
N ASN A 105 17.58 -0.69 -7.43
CA ASN A 105 18.89 -1.31 -7.50
C ASN A 105 18.85 -2.84 -7.66
N ILE A 106 17.91 -3.51 -7.00
CA ILE A 106 17.78 -4.97 -7.09
C ILE A 106 17.18 -5.38 -8.43
N ASN A 107 16.22 -4.61 -8.92
CA ASN A 107 15.44 -4.97 -10.08
C ASN A 107 15.84 -4.21 -11.36
N LYS A 108 17.13 -3.88 -11.52
CA LYS A 108 17.65 -3.03 -12.62
C LYS A 108 17.25 -3.50 -14.01
N ASP A 109 17.06 -4.79 -14.20
CA ASP A 109 16.86 -5.40 -15.52
C ASP A 109 15.41 -5.87 -15.78
N SER A 110 14.51 -5.83 -14.79
CA SER A 110 13.17 -6.43 -14.91
C SER A 110 12.07 -5.40 -15.19
N GLN A 111 12.08 -4.26 -14.51
CA GLN A 111 11.10 -3.18 -14.67
C GLN A 111 11.74 -1.81 -14.43
N ASN A 112 11.22 -0.77 -15.10
CA ASN A 112 11.68 0.59 -14.89
C ASN A 112 10.99 1.19 -13.63
N PHE A 113 11.45 0.79 -12.43
CA PHE A 113 10.89 1.26 -11.16
C PHE A 113 10.97 2.77 -10.98
N ASN A 114 12.01 3.42 -11.52
CA ASN A 114 12.10 4.89 -11.50
C ASN A 114 10.89 5.54 -12.20
N ARG A 115 10.46 4.96 -13.33
CA ARG A 115 9.24 5.39 -14.02
C ARG A 115 7.99 5.11 -13.18
N LEU A 116 7.89 3.94 -12.55
CA LEU A 116 6.73 3.59 -11.70
C LEU A 116 6.58 4.56 -10.51
N PHE A 117 7.69 4.92 -9.85
CA PHE A 117 7.68 5.92 -8.77
C PHE A 117 7.37 7.33 -9.26
N HIS A 118 7.73 7.66 -10.51
CA HIS A 118 7.36 8.93 -11.11
C HIS A 118 5.86 8.99 -11.46
N GLU A 119 5.30 7.90 -11.99
CA GLU A 119 3.87 7.79 -12.31
C GLU A 119 3.00 7.67 -11.04
N ASN A 120 3.56 7.18 -9.94
CA ASN A 120 2.89 6.99 -8.65
C ASN A 120 3.63 7.71 -7.51
N PRO A 121 3.67 9.06 -7.50
CA PRO A 121 4.41 9.81 -6.49
C PRO A 121 3.77 9.63 -5.11
N VAL A 122 4.62 9.37 -4.11
CA VAL A 122 4.21 9.33 -2.69
C VAL A 122 4.25 10.77 -2.16
N ILE A 123 3.09 11.42 -2.15
CA ILE A 123 2.92 12.80 -1.68
C ILE A 123 2.39 12.77 -0.24
N TYR A 124 2.97 13.54 0.67
CA TYR A 124 2.55 13.66 2.07
C TYR A 124 2.97 15.02 2.66
N ASN A 125 2.35 15.43 3.76
CA ASN A 125 2.55 16.72 4.44
C ASN A 125 2.59 16.57 5.98
N ASN A 126 2.84 17.68 6.69
CA ASN A 126 2.94 17.73 8.16
C ASN A 126 1.64 17.44 8.95
N ASN A 127 0.54 17.12 8.28
CA ASN A 127 -0.71 16.70 8.92
C ASN A 127 -1.01 15.22 8.65
N ASP A 128 -0.12 14.54 7.93
CA ASP A 128 -0.22 13.14 7.62
C ASP A 128 0.44 12.29 8.70
N ARG A 129 0.33 10.98 8.55
CA ARG A 129 0.84 10.00 9.50
C ARG A 129 1.64 8.96 8.74
N TYR A 130 2.61 8.37 9.41
CA TYR A 130 3.34 7.22 8.90
C TYR A 130 3.37 6.09 9.92
N PHE A 131 3.52 4.88 9.43
CA PHE A 131 3.80 3.69 10.20
C PHE A 131 5.10 3.09 9.66
N TYR A 132 5.99 2.70 10.55
CA TYR A 132 7.24 2.06 10.16
C TYR A 132 7.61 0.98 11.17
N LYS A 133 7.98 -0.19 10.65
CA LYS A 133 8.52 -1.29 11.46
C LYS A 133 9.65 -1.96 10.69
N LEU A 134 10.75 -2.23 11.38
CA LEU A 134 11.95 -2.91 10.90
C LEU A 134 12.18 -4.13 11.77
N GLU A 135 12.33 -5.29 11.15
CA GLU A 135 12.64 -6.57 11.79
C GLU A 135 14.16 -6.84 11.78
N GLU A 136 14.60 -7.85 12.54
CA GLU A 136 16.02 -8.18 12.72
C GLU A 136 16.71 -8.65 11.44
N ASP A 137 15.95 -9.25 10.53
CA ASP A 137 16.38 -9.71 9.20
C ASP A 137 16.50 -8.55 8.18
N ASN A 138 16.28 -7.30 8.59
CA ASN A 138 16.18 -6.11 7.75
C ASN A 138 14.94 -6.05 6.85
N SER A 139 13.97 -6.94 7.03
CA SER A 139 12.63 -6.80 6.45
C SER A 139 11.93 -5.60 7.10
N TYR A 140 11.19 -4.82 6.33
CA TYR A 140 10.46 -3.67 6.87
C TYR A 140 9.18 -3.35 6.11
N ILE A 141 8.28 -2.67 6.81
CA ILE A 141 7.12 -1.99 6.23
C ILE A 141 7.23 -0.48 6.47
N LEU A 142 6.86 0.29 5.44
CA LEU A 142 6.64 1.73 5.51
C LEU A 142 5.26 2.03 4.95
N ALA A 143 4.38 2.56 5.79
CA ALA A 143 3.09 3.07 5.35
C ALA A 143 3.01 4.58 5.55
N ILE A 144 2.57 5.33 4.56
CA ILE A 144 2.48 6.80 4.61
C ILE A 144 1.07 7.20 4.18
N SER A 145 0.36 7.95 5.02
CA SER A 145 -0.95 8.49 4.67
C SER A 145 -0.82 9.78 3.86
N ASN A 146 -1.83 10.06 3.05
CA ASN A 146 -2.10 11.40 2.53
C ASN A 146 -3.58 11.68 2.77
N THR A 147 -3.85 12.52 3.76
CA THR A 147 -5.18 12.88 4.21
C THR A 147 -5.94 13.67 3.16
N LYS A 148 -5.24 14.59 2.48
CA LYS A 148 -5.81 15.46 1.45
C LYS A 148 -6.28 14.67 0.23
N GLU A 149 -5.46 13.75 -0.26
CA GLU A 149 -5.78 12.86 -1.39
C GLU A 149 -6.53 11.60 -0.97
N ARG A 150 -6.68 11.38 0.35
CA ARG A 150 -7.32 10.20 0.95
C ARG A 150 -6.67 8.90 0.48
N LYS A 151 -5.34 8.89 0.49
CA LYS A 151 -4.52 7.74 0.09
C LYS A 151 -3.73 7.20 1.27
N LEU A 152 -3.40 5.92 1.19
CA LEU A 152 -2.39 5.28 2.00
C LEU A 152 -1.45 4.52 1.08
N PHE A 153 -0.18 4.87 1.16
CA PHE A 153 0.91 4.23 0.44
C PHE A 153 1.49 3.16 1.36
N VAL A 154 1.51 1.90 0.95
CA VAL A 154 2.07 0.80 1.73
C VAL A 154 3.21 0.18 0.94
N MET A 155 4.40 0.19 1.51
CA MET A 155 5.63 -0.30 0.92
C MET A 155 6.23 -1.35 1.84
N GLU A 156 6.49 -2.55 1.32
CA GLU A 156 7.13 -3.62 2.10
C GLU A 156 8.38 -4.11 1.40
N TRP A 157 9.35 -4.49 2.21
CA TRP A 157 10.54 -5.22 1.83
C TRP A 157 10.66 -6.45 2.72
N ILE A 158 10.72 -7.63 2.13
CA ILE A 158 10.96 -8.88 2.85
C ILE A 158 12.22 -9.54 2.31
N GLN A 159 13.14 -9.87 3.21
CA GLN A 159 14.38 -10.62 2.97
C GLN A 159 14.24 -12.08 3.36
#